data_AF-A0A1S0TG03-F1
#
_entry.id   AF-A0A1S0TG03-F1
#
_cell.length_a   1.000
_cell.length_b   1.000
_cell.length_c   1.000
_cell.angle_alpha   90.00
_cell.angle_beta   90.00
_cell.angle_gamma   90.00
#
_symmetry.space_group_name_H-M   'P 1'
#
loop_
_entity.id
_entity.type
_entity.pdbx_description
1 polymer ?
#
loop_
_entity_poly.entity_id
_entity_poly.type
_entity_poly.pdbx_seq_one_letter_code
_entity_poly.pdbx_strand_id
1 'polypeptide(L)'
;MKSLLLLIPLFLINSMNGCIHDGNNYKDGETWVEKDAFVMRCRMNDDGTSWMVEITGCKIPSGITIPINSSMIDGNYEWKCTKNNDGQIVMQKTLHANATCGEHQRGDQWREKSFLYECGTGGQQKLIACFAEDNEQINVGESKEINGYIIKYGN
;
A
#
# COMPACT_ATOMS: atom_id res chain seq x y z
N MET A 1 -43.73 -10.38 64.35
CA MET A 1 -43.39 -10.77 62.97
C MET A 1 -43.57 -9.54 62.08
N LYS A 2 -42.49 -8.83 61.74
CA LYS A 2 -42.50 -7.79 60.71
C LYS A 2 -41.56 -8.27 59.60
N SER A 3 -42.15 -8.59 58.45
CA SER A 3 -41.46 -9.11 57.29
C SER A 3 -40.50 -8.05 56.75
N LEU A 4 -39.20 -8.38 56.69
CA LEU A 4 -38.18 -7.54 56.11
C LEU A 4 -38.16 -7.82 54.60
N LEU A 5 -38.84 -6.98 53.81
CA LEU A 5 -38.77 -7.06 52.35
C LEU A 5 -37.36 -6.67 51.88
N LEU A 6 -36.58 -7.65 51.43
CA LEU A 6 -35.33 -7.46 50.71
C LEU A 6 -35.64 -6.95 49.29
N LEU A 7 -35.43 -5.65 49.07
CA LEU A 7 -35.41 -5.05 47.74
C LEU A 7 -34.12 -5.48 47.04
N ILE A 8 -34.20 -6.47 46.16
CA ILE A 8 -33.11 -6.89 45.28
C ILE A 8 -32.98 -5.82 44.18
N PRO A 9 -31.84 -5.12 44.05
CA PRO A 9 -31.63 -4.19 42.95
C PRO A 9 -31.54 -5.01 41.64
N LEU A 10 -32.51 -4.79 40.74
CA LEU A 10 -32.47 -5.30 39.38
C LEU A 10 -31.31 -4.57 38.67
N PHE A 11 -30.12 -5.18 38.67
CA PHE A 11 -29.04 -4.72 37.80
C PHE A 11 -29.51 -4.95 36.36
N LEU A 12 -29.86 -3.87 35.67
CA LEU A 12 -30.01 -3.86 34.22
C LEU A 12 -28.64 -4.21 33.64
N ILE A 13 -28.41 -5.49 33.38
CA ILE A 13 -27.34 -5.95 32.52
C ILE A 13 -27.61 -5.32 31.15
N ASN A 14 -26.94 -4.21 30.86
CA ASN A 14 -26.83 -3.70 29.51
C ASN A 14 -26.13 -4.80 28.71
N SER A 15 -26.91 -5.60 27.98
CA SER A 15 -26.37 -6.46 26.95
C SER A 15 -25.65 -5.56 25.95
N MET A 16 -24.34 -5.43 26.09
CA MET A 16 -23.52 -4.76 25.10
C MET A 16 -23.52 -5.65 23.86
N ASN A 17 -24.45 -5.39 22.95
CA ASN A 17 -24.45 -5.99 21.62
C ASN A 17 -23.17 -5.51 20.92
N GLY A 18 -22.21 -6.42 20.76
CA GLY A 18 -20.89 -6.12 20.26
C GLY A 18 -20.02 -7.36 20.15
N CYS A 19 -18.81 -7.16 19.64
CA CYS A 19 -17.84 -8.21 19.43
C CYS A 19 -16.80 -8.21 20.54
N ILE A 20 -16.30 -9.40 20.87
CA ILE A 20 -15.15 -9.55 21.77
C ILE A 20 -13.96 -10.05 20.94
N HIS A 21 -12.89 -9.26 20.85
CA HIS A 21 -11.69 -9.62 20.09
C HIS A 21 -10.43 -9.27 20.86
N ASP A 22 -9.55 -10.26 21.06
CA ASP A 22 -8.34 -10.16 21.89
C ASP A 22 -8.59 -9.50 23.27
N GLY A 23 -9.70 -9.86 23.90
CA GLY A 23 -10.10 -9.37 25.22
C GLY A 23 -10.71 -7.96 25.24
N ASN A 24 -10.84 -7.30 24.08
CA ASN A 24 -11.47 -5.98 23.96
C ASN A 24 -12.92 -6.09 23.49
N ASN A 25 -13.76 -5.13 23.90
CA ASN A 25 -15.17 -5.03 23.50
C ASN A 25 -15.34 -3.96 22.42
N TYR A 26 -16.02 -4.31 21.33
CA TYR A 26 -16.28 -3.42 20.19
C TYR A 26 -17.77 -3.34 19.93
N LYS A 27 -18.28 -2.14 19.61
CA LYS A 27 -19.69 -1.94 19.22
C LYS A 27 -19.93 -2.43 17.80
N ASP A 28 -21.19 -2.74 17.47
CA ASP A 28 -21.56 -3.03 16.09
C ASP A 28 -21.14 -1.90 15.14
N GLY A 29 -20.49 -2.26 14.04
CA GLY A 29 -19.94 -1.33 13.06
C GLY A 29 -18.62 -0.66 13.45
N GLU A 30 -18.13 -0.85 14.69
CA GLU A 30 -16.86 -0.30 15.13
C GLU A 30 -15.70 -0.92 14.35
N THR A 31 -14.71 -0.09 13.99
CA THR A 31 -13.54 -0.50 13.22
C THR A 31 -12.25 -0.16 13.94
N TRP A 32 -11.27 -1.05 13.87
CA TRP A 32 -9.93 -0.84 14.43
C TRP A 32 -8.86 -1.38 13.49
N VAL A 33 -7.60 -1.01 13.75
CA VAL A 33 -6.45 -1.52 13.00
C VAL A 33 -5.73 -2.55 13.83
N GLU A 34 -5.53 -3.73 13.26
CA GLU A 34 -4.78 -4.83 13.86
C GLU A 34 -3.45 -5.01 13.12
N LYS A 35 -2.36 -5.24 13.88
CA LYS A 35 -1.00 -5.44 13.35
C LYS A 35 -0.55 -4.32 12.39
N ASP A 36 -1.02 -3.10 12.63
CA ASP A 36 -0.78 -1.91 11.80
C ASP A 36 -1.18 -2.04 10.32
N ALA A 37 -1.92 -3.08 9.95
CA ALA A 37 -2.15 -3.43 8.54
C ALA A 37 -3.58 -3.88 8.23
N PHE A 38 -4.31 -4.50 9.15
CA PHE A 38 -5.64 -5.04 8.87
C PHE A 38 -6.72 -4.18 9.51
N VAL A 39 -7.66 -3.68 8.70
CA VAL A 39 -8.81 -2.93 9.20
C VAL A 39 -9.92 -3.89 9.52
N MET A 40 -10.16 -4.08 10.81
CA MET A 40 -11.15 -4.98 11.36
C MET A 40 -12.48 -4.25 11.53
N ARG A 41 -13.60 -4.99 11.51
CA ARG A 41 -14.92 -4.48 11.82
C ARG A 41 -15.70 -5.48 12.65
N CYS A 42 -16.37 -4.99 13.68
CA CYS A 42 -17.37 -5.75 14.41
C CYS A 42 -18.70 -5.73 13.66
N ARG A 43 -19.32 -6.91 13.49
CA ARG A 43 -20.64 -7.07 12.89
C ARG A 43 -21.52 -7.94 13.77
N MET A 44 -22.64 -7.38 14.22
CA MET A 44 -23.74 -8.17 14.78
C MET A 44 -24.54 -8.80 13.65
N ASN A 45 -25.07 -10.00 13.87
CA ASN A 45 -26.10 -10.58 13.01
C ASN A 45 -27.44 -9.87 13.24
N ASP A 46 -28.35 -9.97 12.28
CA ASP A 46 -29.63 -9.23 12.26
C ASP A 46 -30.51 -9.48 13.52
N ASP A 47 -30.39 -10.67 14.11
CA ASP A 47 -31.10 -11.05 15.33
C ASP A 47 -30.47 -10.49 16.62
N GLY A 48 -29.28 -9.90 16.52
CA GLY A 48 -28.50 -9.36 17.63
C GLY A 48 -27.96 -10.42 18.59
N THR A 49 -28.09 -11.71 18.29
CA THR A 49 -27.71 -12.81 19.21
C THR A 49 -26.29 -13.31 19.01
N SER A 50 -25.73 -13.06 17.83
CA SER A 50 -24.40 -13.52 17.43
C SER A 50 -23.65 -12.42 16.68
N TRP A 51 -22.33 -12.54 16.68
CA TRP A 51 -21.44 -11.54 16.10
C TRP A 51 -20.28 -12.19 15.36
N MET A 52 -19.68 -11.44 14.45
CA MET A 52 -18.43 -11.79 13.80
C MET A 52 -17.49 -10.57 13.71
N VAL A 53 -16.20 -10.86 13.69
CA VAL A 53 -15.18 -9.88 13.35
C VAL A 53 -14.70 -10.19 11.95
N GLU A 54 -14.79 -9.18 11.08
CA GLU A 54 -14.34 -9.29 9.69
C GLU A 54 -13.20 -8.32 9.41
N ILE A 55 -12.28 -8.74 8.53
CA ILE A 55 -11.36 -7.79 7.90
C ILE A 55 -12.16 -7.08 6.80
N THR A 56 -12.03 -5.77 6.69
CA THR A 56 -12.72 -4.94 5.69
C THR A 56 -11.75 -4.26 4.72
N GLY A 57 -10.47 -4.19 5.07
CA GLY A 57 -9.42 -3.66 4.20
C GLY A 57 -8.03 -3.77 4.81
N CYS A 58 -7.06 -3.28 4.06
CA CYS A 58 -5.66 -3.20 4.45
C CYS A 58 -5.26 -1.72 4.62
N LYS A 59 -4.61 -1.35 5.72
CA LYS A 59 -4.05 -0.03 5.93
C LYS A 59 -2.61 0.02 5.44
N ILE A 60 -2.30 0.96 4.57
CA ILE A 60 -0.94 1.19 4.07
C ILE A 60 -0.22 2.25 4.92
N PRO A 61 1.13 2.37 4.85
CA PRO A 61 1.90 3.30 5.70
C PRO A 61 1.49 4.78 5.61
N SER A 62 0.96 5.23 4.46
CA SER A 62 0.41 6.59 4.32
C SER A 62 -0.91 6.81 5.10
N GLY A 63 -1.44 5.77 5.73
CA GLY A 63 -2.65 5.80 6.54
C GLY A 63 -3.93 5.47 5.78
N ILE A 64 -3.85 5.34 4.45
CA ILE A 64 -5.01 5.03 3.60
C ILE A 64 -5.44 3.57 3.80
N THR A 65 -6.75 3.33 3.77
CA THR A 65 -7.33 1.98 3.79
C THR A 65 -7.72 1.55 2.39
N ILE A 66 -7.21 0.40 1.95
CA ILE A 66 -7.55 -0.26 0.70
C ILE A 66 -8.60 -1.34 1.00
N PRO A 67 -9.83 -1.26 0.44
CA PRO A 67 -10.83 -2.30 0.62
C PRO A 67 -10.34 -3.68 0.16
N ILE A 68 -10.87 -4.75 0.75
CA ILE A 68 -10.59 -6.11 0.27
C ILE A 68 -10.96 -6.25 -1.22
N ASN A 69 -10.12 -6.98 -1.95
CA ASN A 69 -10.19 -7.20 -3.39
C ASN A 69 -10.08 -5.91 -4.21
N SER A 70 -9.36 -4.92 -3.68
CA SER A 70 -9.09 -3.66 -4.34
C SER A 70 -7.59 -3.36 -4.40
N SER A 71 -7.23 -2.39 -5.23
CA SER A 71 -5.88 -1.86 -5.33
C SER A 71 -5.88 -0.34 -5.36
N MET A 72 -4.74 0.25 -5.01
CA MET A 72 -4.51 1.69 -5.06
C MET A 72 -3.04 1.97 -5.39
N ILE A 73 -2.80 3.06 -6.11
CA ILE A 73 -1.46 3.58 -6.32
C ILE A 73 -1.16 4.61 -5.23
N ASP A 74 -0.03 4.42 -4.54
CA ASP A 74 0.50 5.37 -3.56
C ASP A 74 2.00 5.58 -3.86
N GLY A 75 2.33 6.77 -4.36
CA GLY A 75 3.63 7.08 -4.93
C GLY A 75 4.00 6.14 -6.08
N ASN A 76 5.17 5.51 -5.99
CA ASN A 76 5.71 4.60 -7.00
C ASN A 76 5.18 3.17 -6.89
N TYR A 77 4.27 2.90 -5.98
CA TYR A 77 3.81 1.53 -5.70
C TYR A 77 2.33 1.36 -5.96
N GLU A 78 1.98 0.24 -6.57
CA GLU A 78 0.63 -0.31 -6.50
C GLU A 78 0.54 -1.21 -5.28
N TRP A 79 -0.44 -0.92 -4.43
CA TRP A 79 -0.79 -1.70 -3.26
C TRP A 79 -2.08 -2.47 -3.54
N LYS A 80 -2.12 -3.76 -3.20
CA LYS A 80 -3.31 -4.60 -3.37
C LYS A 80 -3.66 -5.25 -2.04
N CYS A 81 -4.95 -5.21 -1.68
CA CYS A 81 -5.49 -5.95 -0.55
C CYS A 81 -6.36 -7.05 -1.12
N THR A 82 -5.92 -8.31 -1.08
CA THR A 82 -6.61 -9.43 -1.74
C THR A 82 -6.94 -10.52 -0.76
N LYS A 83 -8.10 -11.16 -0.94
CA LYS A 83 -8.44 -12.42 -0.29
C LYS A 83 -8.01 -13.56 -1.20
N ASN A 84 -7.09 -14.40 -0.75
CA ASN A 84 -6.67 -15.57 -1.52
C ASN A 84 -7.72 -16.70 -1.45
N ASN A 85 -7.49 -17.78 -2.20
CA ASN A 85 -8.42 -18.92 -2.26
C ASN A 85 -8.60 -19.65 -0.91
N ASP A 86 -7.61 -19.56 -0.03
CA ASP A 86 -7.65 -20.13 1.33
C ASP A 86 -8.39 -19.20 2.31
N GLY A 87 -8.88 -18.05 1.85
CA GLY A 87 -9.59 -17.05 2.63
C GLY A 87 -8.68 -16.11 3.43
N GLN A 88 -7.36 -16.20 3.30
CA GLN A 88 -6.40 -15.31 3.92
C GLN A 88 -6.36 -13.96 3.20
N ILE A 89 -6.34 -12.88 3.98
CA ILE A 89 -6.14 -11.52 3.46
C ILE A 89 -4.64 -11.24 3.36
N VAL A 90 -4.19 -10.81 2.17
CA VAL A 90 -2.80 -10.53 1.85
C VAL A 90 -2.69 -9.10 1.33
N MET A 91 -1.75 -8.34 1.89
CA MET A 91 -1.33 -7.05 1.35
C MET A 91 -0.11 -7.25 0.45
N GLN A 92 -0.24 -6.88 -0.83
CA GLN A 92 0.84 -6.95 -1.81
C GLN A 92 1.29 -5.55 -2.18
N LYS A 93 2.60 -5.37 -2.36
CA LYS A 93 3.23 -4.12 -2.79
C LYS A 93 4.09 -4.40 -4.01
N THR A 94 3.83 -3.72 -5.12
CA THR A 94 4.59 -3.85 -6.36
C THR A 94 4.93 -2.48 -6.93
N LEU A 95 6.04 -2.34 -7.64
CA LEU A 95 6.33 -1.11 -8.38
C LEU A 95 5.27 -0.90 -9.46
N HIS A 96 4.72 0.31 -9.52
CA HIS A 96 3.77 0.69 -10.54
C HIS A 96 4.50 0.96 -11.87
N ALA A 97 3.88 0.64 -13.01
CA ALA A 97 4.50 0.81 -14.33
C ALA A 97 4.95 2.26 -14.62
N ASN A 98 4.22 3.23 -14.05
CA ASN A 98 4.52 4.67 -14.15
C ASN A 98 5.27 5.22 -12.93
N ALA A 99 5.94 4.37 -12.16
CA ALA A 99 6.83 4.84 -11.09
C ALA A 99 7.88 5.82 -11.63
N THR A 100 8.19 6.85 -10.85
CA THR A 100 9.14 7.91 -11.15
C THR A 100 10.58 7.50 -10.85
N CYS A 101 11.53 8.22 -11.44
CA CYS A 101 12.96 8.15 -11.17
C CYS A 101 13.34 9.41 -10.37
N GLY A 102 13.14 9.37 -9.05
CA GLY A 102 13.22 10.57 -8.22
C GLY A 102 12.13 11.57 -8.62
N GLU A 103 12.54 12.75 -9.07
CA GLU A 103 11.65 13.82 -9.53
C GLU A 103 11.21 13.66 -11.00
N HIS A 104 11.79 12.70 -11.73
CA HIS A 104 11.53 12.48 -13.16
C HIS A 104 10.36 11.52 -13.39
N GLN A 105 9.37 11.96 -14.14
CA GLN A 105 8.23 11.14 -14.56
C GLN A 105 8.67 10.09 -15.58
N ARG A 106 7.85 9.05 -15.77
CA ARG A 106 8.06 8.05 -16.82
C ARG A 106 8.19 8.74 -18.18
N GLY A 107 9.27 8.41 -18.90
CA GLY A 107 9.60 8.97 -20.21
C GLY A 107 10.42 10.26 -20.15
N ASP A 108 10.55 10.89 -18.98
CA ASP A 108 11.42 12.05 -18.84
C ASP A 108 12.86 11.65 -19.12
N GLN A 109 13.57 12.55 -19.80
CA GLN A 109 14.99 12.46 -20.03
C GLN A 109 15.71 13.60 -19.31
N TRP A 110 16.83 13.27 -18.68
CA TRP A 110 17.65 14.27 -18.00
C TRP A 110 19.12 13.98 -18.19
N ARG A 111 19.90 15.05 -18.24
CA ARG A 111 21.35 14.97 -18.32
C ARG A 111 21.94 15.09 -16.92
N GLU A 112 22.83 14.17 -16.58
CA GLU A 112 23.70 14.29 -15.42
C GLU A 112 25.17 14.21 -15.90
N LYS A 113 25.89 15.32 -15.79
CA LYS A 113 27.25 15.47 -16.35
C LYS A 113 27.27 15.10 -17.85
N SER A 114 28.04 14.10 -18.24
CA SER A 114 28.17 13.62 -19.63
C SER A 114 27.16 12.53 -19.99
N PHE A 115 26.18 12.22 -19.15
CA PHE A 115 25.25 11.11 -19.37
C PHE A 115 23.82 11.59 -19.56
N LEU A 116 23.11 10.99 -20.52
CA LEU A 116 21.67 11.17 -20.75
C LEU A 116 20.92 9.96 -20.22
N TYR A 117 20.00 10.19 -19.30
CA TYR A 117 19.13 9.17 -18.76
C TYR A 117 17.69 9.34 -19.25
N GLU A 118 16.93 8.25 -19.24
CA GLU A 118 15.48 8.21 -19.41
C GLU A 118 14.84 7.45 -18.25
N CYS A 119 13.69 7.91 -17.75
CA CYS A 119 12.94 7.15 -16.77
C CYS A 119 12.07 6.10 -17.43
N GLY A 120 12.50 4.85 -17.35
CA GLY A 120 11.81 3.68 -17.88
C GLY A 120 10.67 3.16 -17.01
N THR A 121 10.12 2.01 -17.41
CA THR A 121 9.04 1.33 -16.68
C THR A 121 9.46 0.97 -15.27
N GLY A 122 8.55 1.20 -14.32
CA GLY A 122 8.82 0.86 -12.92
C GLY A 122 9.86 1.76 -12.25
N GLY A 123 10.07 2.98 -12.74
CA GLY A 123 11.07 3.90 -12.18
C GLY A 123 12.50 3.49 -12.50
N GLN A 124 12.71 2.74 -13.58
CA GLN A 124 14.05 2.30 -13.98
C GLN A 124 14.78 3.44 -14.69
N GLN A 125 15.81 4.02 -14.05
CA GLN A 125 16.73 4.93 -14.73
C GLN A 125 17.53 4.18 -15.80
N LYS A 126 17.29 4.51 -17.07
CA LYS A 126 17.98 3.94 -18.22
C LYS A 126 18.99 4.93 -18.75
N LEU A 127 20.24 4.51 -18.92
CA LEU A 127 21.23 5.28 -19.64
C LEU A 127 20.98 5.11 -21.14
N ILE A 128 20.77 6.20 -21.87
CA ILE A 128 20.40 6.15 -23.30
C ILE A 128 21.47 6.77 -24.20
N ALA A 129 22.28 7.70 -23.68
CA ALA A 129 23.39 8.30 -24.41
C ALA A 129 24.45 8.86 -23.47
N CYS A 130 25.60 9.19 -24.02
CA CYS A 130 26.57 10.09 -23.39
C CYS A 130 26.89 11.27 -24.33
N PHE A 131 27.60 12.26 -23.80
CA PHE A 131 28.01 13.44 -24.52
C PHE A 131 29.52 13.65 -24.41
N ALA A 132 30.15 13.91 -25.55
CA ALA A 132 31.56 14.26 -25.65
C ALA A 132 31.82 15.71 -25.21
N GLU A 133 33.10 16.11 -25.17
CA GLU A 133 33.52 17.45 -24.72
C GLU A 133 32.93 18.59 -25.58
N ASP A 134 32.66 18.33 -26.86
CA ASP A 134 32.01 19.25 -27.79
C ASP A 134 30.47 19.19 -27.75
N ASN A 135 29.90 18.53 -26.74
CA ASN A 135 28.48 18.24 -26.59
C ASN A 135 27.90 17.32 -27.69
N GLU A 136 28.72 16.62 -28.47
CA GLU A 136 28.22 15.63 -29.41
C GLU A 136 27.60 14.43 -28.65
N GLN A 137 26.34 14.10 -28.98
CA GLN A 137 25.65 12.94 -28.41
C GLN A 137 26.13 11.64 -29.08
N ILE A 138 26.38 10.64 -28.24
CA ILE A 138 26.71 9.26 -28.63
C ILE A 138 25.66 8.36 -27.97
N ASN A 139 24.75 7.76 -28.73
CA ASN A 139 23.74 6.88 -28.16
C ASN A 139 24.40 5.57 -27.68
N VAL A 140 23.78 4.90 -26.70
CA VAL A 140 24.24 3.59 -26.25
C VAL A 140 24.26 2.61 -27.43
N GLY A 141 25.38 1.93 -27.62
CA GLY A 141 25.62 1.00 -28.73
C GLY A 141 26.22 1.64 -29.98
N GLU A 142 26.27 2.98 -30.07
CA GLU A 142 26.98 3.68 -31.12
C GLU A 142 28.47 3.85 -30.79
N SER A 143 29.27 4.18 -31.80
CA SER A 143 30.66 4.59 -31.65
C SER A 143 30.94 5.78 -32.55
N LYS A 144 31.72 6.74 -32.05
CA LYS A 144 32.12 7.93 -32.80
C LYS A 144 33.60 8.21 -32.65
N GLU A 145 34.22 8.73 -33.71
CA GLU A 145 35.60 9.20 -33.67
C GLU A 145 35.64 10.67 -33.28
N ILE A 146 36.28 10.98 -32.15
CA ILE A 146 36.41 12.33 -31.61
C ILE A 146 37.88 12.55 -31.28
N ASN A 147 38.49 13.59 -31.84
CA ASN A 147 39.91 13.93 -31.67
C ASN A 147 40.87 12.74 -31.96
N GLY A 148 40.53 11.89 -32.92
CA GLY A 148 41.33 10.71 -33.30
C GLY A 148 41.16 9.49 -32.39
N TYR A 149 40.22 9.53 -31.44
CA TYR A 149 39.85 8.41 -30.57
C TYR A 149 38.46 7.92 -30.89
N ILE A 150 38.28 6.60 -31.01
CA ILE A 150 36.95 5.99 -31.10
C ILE A 150 36.38 5.87 -29.69
N ILE A 151 35.33 6.66 -29.42
CA ILE A 151 34.55 6.58 -28.19
C ILE A 151 33.36 5.67 -28.45
N LYS A 152 33.26 4.58 -27.67
CA LYS A 152 32.13 3.67 -27.64
C LYS A 152 31.55 3.65 -26.23
N TYR A 153 30.23 3.66 -26.12
CA TYR A 153 29.55 3.54 -24.84
C TYR A 153 28.43 2.51 -24.89
N GLY A 154 28.47 1.53 -23.98
CA GLY A 154 27.63 0.32 -24.03
C GLY A 154 28.28 -0.84 -24.78
N ASN A 155 27.75 -2.06 -24.58
CA ASN A 155 28.25 -3.28 -25.22
C ASN A 155 27.99 -3.29 -26.72
#